data_AF-A0A2K1ZYN2-F1
#
_entry.id   AF-A0A2K1ZYN2-F1
#
_cell.length_a   1.000
_cell.length_b   1.000
_cell.length_c   1.000
_cell.angle_alpha   90.00
_cell.angle_beta   90.00
_cell.angle_gamma   90.00
#
_symmetry.space_group_name_H-M   'P 1'
#
loop_
_entity.id
_entity.type
_entity.pdbx_description
1 polymer ?
#
loop_
_entity_poly.entity_id
_entity_poly.type
_entity_poly.pdbx_seq_one_letter_code
_entity_poly.pdbx_strand_id
1 'polypeptide(L)' 'SYGWTTWLAQVIVIGATNRPNSLDLALRRFGRVDKEVDIGVPDEVGFLEVLRVHTKQMKLSEDIYRLRK' A
#
# COMPACT_ATOMS: atom_id res chain seq x y z
N SER A 1 10.64 22.67 37.65
CA SER A 1 9.70 21.64 38.15
C SER A 1 8.90 21.13 36.97
N TYR A 2 8.89 19.82 36.76
CA TYR A 2 8.57 19.12 35.50
C TYR A 2 7.11 19.29 35.05
N GLY A 3 6.89 20.06 33.99
CA GLY A 3 5.61 20.11 33.27
C GLY A 3 5.60 19.09 32.14
N TRP A 4 5.00 17.93 32.37
CA TRP A 4 4.84 16.87 31.38
C TRP A 4 3.74 17.27 30.40
N THR A 5 4.11 17.82 29.25
CA THR A 5 3.19 17.90 28.09
C THR A 5 3.18 16.54 27.43
N THR A 6 2.11 15.77 27.66
CA THR A 6 1.86 14.51 26.95
C THR A 6 1.69 14.82 25.46
N TRP A 7 2.70 14.51 24.66
CA TRP A 7 2.60 14.59 23.20
C TRP A 7 1.47 13.67 22.75
N LEU A 8 0.39 14.25 22.21
CA LEU A 8 -0.71 13.50 21.63
C LEU A 8 -0.18 12.74 20.42
N ALA A 9 0.20 11.48 20.59
CA ALA A 9 0.59 10.62 19.49
C ALA A 9 -0.67 10.29 18.67
N GLN A 10 -0.70 10.76 17.42
CA GLN A 10 -1.74 10.36 16.48
C GLN A 10 -1.42 8.96 15.96
N VAL A 11 -2.25 7.98 16.33
CA VAL A 11 -2.10 6.59 15.90
C VAL A 11 -3.03 6.32 14.72
N ILE A 12 -2.49 5.71 13.66
CA ILE A 12 -3.27 5.24 12.50
C ILE A 12 -3.14 3.71 12.46
N VAL A 13 -4.26 3.02 12.30
CA VAL A 13 -4.31 1.56 12.13
C VAL A 13 -4.61 1.24 10.67
N ILE A 14 -3.79 0.37 10.06
CA ILE A 14 -3.99 -0.14 8.71
C ILE A 14 -4.11 -1.67 8.79
N GLY A 15 -5.16 -2.21 8.18
CA GLY A 15 -5.35 -3.65 8.01
C GLY A 15 -5.38 -4.03 6.53
N ALA A 16 -5.03 -5.28 6.22
CA ALA A 16 -5.10 -5.84 4.87
C ALA A 16 -5.81 -7.20 4.91
N THR A 17 -6.70 -7.45 3.94
CA THR A 17 -7.39 -8.74 3.79
C THR A 17 -7.58 -9.08 2.32
N ASN A 18 -7.41 -10.36 1.98
CA ASN A 18 -7.75 -10.89 0.65
C ASN A 18 -9.20 -11.41 0.60
N ARG A 19 -9.96 -11.28 1.70
CA ARG A 19 -11.35 -11.74 1.83
C ARG A 19 -12.19 -10.66 2.51
N PRO A 20 -12.48 -9.53 1.83
CA PRO A 20 -13.21 -8.42 2.44
C PRO A 20 -14.60 -8.83 2.95
N ASN A 21 -15.26 -9.77 2.26
CA ASN A 21 -16.59 -10.28 2.62
C ASN A 21 -16.60 -11.17 3.87
N SER A 22 -15.44 -11.59 4.36
CA SER A 22 -15.33 -12.37 5.61
C SER A 22 -15.15 -11.51 6.85
N LEU A 23 -15.02 -10.19 6.69
CA LEU A 23 -14.90 -9.25 7.82
C LEU A 23 -16.27 -9.02 8.48
N ASP A 24 -16.26 -8.91 9.81
CA ASP A 24 -17.45 -8.50 10.56
C ASP A 24 -17.87 -7.08 10.14
N LEU A 25 -19.14 -6.92 9.76
CA LEU A 25 -19.76 -5.63 9.42
C LEU A 25 -19.62 -4.60 10.54
N ALA A 26 -19.47 -5.05 11.78
CA ALA A 26 -19.19 -4.18 12.92
C ALA A 26 -17.89 -3.38 12.72
N LEU A 27 -16.85 -3.94 12.09
CA LEU A 27 -15.56 -3.24 11.88
C LEU A 27 -15.64 -2.11 10.86
N ARG A 28 -16.58 -2.20 9.90
CA ARG A 28 -16.80 -1.22 8.83
C ARG A 28 -17.68 -0.03 9.24
N ARG A 29 -18.12 -0.01 10.50
CA ARG A 29 -18.92 1.10 11.04
C ARG A 29 -18.03 2.30 11.34
N PHE A 30 -18.59 3.48 11.13
CA PHE A 30 -17.96 4.76 11.43
C PHE A 30 -17.38 4.80 12.86
N GLY A 31 -16.15 5.34 12.99
CA GLY A 31 -15.36 5.36 14.23
C GLY A 31 -14.50 4.11 14.45
N ARG A 32 -14.36 3.23 13.45
CA ARG A 32 -13.53 2.01 13.50
C ARG A 32 -12.63 1.96 12.27
N VAL A 33 -12.90 1.06 11.31
CA VAL A 33 -12.22 1.02 10.02
C VAL A 33 -13.09 1.75 9.01
N ASP A 34 -12.92 3.06 8.98
CA ASP A 34 -13.85 3.95 8.25
C ASP A 34 -13.51 4.07 6.76
N LYS A 35 -12.26 3.78 6.39
CA LYS A 35 -11.77 3.89 5.01
C LYS A 35 -11.37 2.51 4.51
N GLU A 36 -11.97 2.12 3.40
CA GLU A 36 -11.58 0.95 2.63
C GLU A 36 -10.92 1.40 1.33
N VAL A 37 -9.82 0.75 0.97
CA VAL A 37 -9.13 0.93 -0.30
C VAL A 37 -9.03 -0.44 -0.94
N ASP A 38 -9.71 -0.62 -2.07
CA ASP A 38 -9.58 -1.83 -2.87
C ASP A 38 -8.32 -1.74 -3.74
N ILE A 39 -7.57 -2.83 -3.77
CA ILE A 39 -6.33 -2.94 -4.56
C ILE A 39 -6.59 -3.96 -5.65
N GLY A 40 -6.90 -3.45 -6.84
CA GLY A 40 -7.09 -4.26 -8.04
C GLY A 40 -5.77 -4.80 -8.61
N VAL A 41 -5.91 -5.67 -9.60
CA VAL A 41 -4.77 -6.07 -10.45
C VAL A 41 -4.30 -4.83 -11.22
N PRO A 42 -2.99 -4.54 -11.26
CA PRO A 42 -2.49 -3.41 -12.03
C PRO A 42 -2.81 -3.57 -13.52
N ASP A 43 -2.95 -2.45 -14.22
CA ASP A 43 -3.04 -2.44 -15.67
C ASP A 43 -1.66 -2.63 -16.31
N GLU A 44 -1.57 -2.61 -17.65
CA GLU A 44 -0.31 -2.81 -18.37
C GLU A 44 0.77 -1.80 -17.95
N VAL A 45 0.37 -0.55 -17.67
CA VAL A 45 1.28 0.51 -17.21
C VAL A 45 1.78 0.21 -15.80
N GLY A 46 0.88 -0.11 -14.87
CA GLY A 46 1.23 -0.46 -13.50
C GLY A 46 2.10 -1.72 -13.42
N PHE A 47 1.82 -2.72 -14.25
CA PHE A 47 2.69 -3.90 -14.38
C PHE A 47 4.10 -3.53 -14.85
N LEU A 48 4.20 -2.67 -15.87
CA LEU A 48 5.49 -2.21 -16.36
C LEU A 48 6.26 -1.45 -15.27
N GLU A 49 5.59 -0.62 -14.46
CA GLU A 49 6.22 0.08 -13.33
C GLU A 49 6.74 -0.89 -12.27
N VAL A 50 5.94 -1.89 -11.89
CA VAL A 50 6.38 -2.95 -10.96
C VAL A 50 7.63 -3.65 -11.50
N LEU A 51 7.63 -4.04 -12.78
CA LEU A 51 8.80 -4.66 -13.41
C LEU A 51 10.01 -3.72 -13.41
N ARG A 52 9.83 -2.44 -13.71
CA ARG A 52 10.90 -1.42 -13.70
C ARG A 52 11.52 -1.27 -12.31
N VAL A 53 10.73 -1.29 -11.25
CA VAL A 53 11.24 -1.23 -9.86
C VAL A 53 12.09 -2.46 -9.55
N HIS A 54 11.59 -3.66 -9.85
CA HIS A 54 12.28 -4.91 -9.51
C HIS A 54 13.53 -5.18 -10.36
N THR A 55 13.57 -4.66 -11.59
CA THR A 55 14.71 -4.83 -12.52
C THR A 55 15.72 -3.68 -12.48
N LYS A 56 15.51 -2.66 -11.63
CA LYS A 56 16.31 -1.44 -11.59
C LYS A 56 17.82 -1.68 -11.43
N GLN A 57 18.21 -2.70 -10.66
CA GLN A 57 19.61 -3.03 -10.34
C GLN A 57 20.14 -4.24 -11.11
N MET A 58 19.36 -4.82 -12.02
CA MET A 58 19.77 -5.99 -12.79
C MET A 58 20.58 -5.59 -14.02
N LYS A 59 21.56 -6.43 -14.39
CA LYS A 59 22.18 -6.37 -15.72
C LYS A 59 21.21 -7.00 -16.71
N LEU A 60 20.45 -6.14 -17.40
CA LEU A 60 19.53 -6.55 -18.45
C LEU A 60 20.28 -6.59 -19.79
N SER A 61 19.80 -7.41 -20.72
CA SER A 61 20.26 -7.33 -22.12
C SER A 61 19.87 -5.98 -22.73
N GLU A 62 20.61 -5.56 -23.76
CA GLU A 62 20.43 -4.26 -24.41
C GLU A 62 19.00 -4.04 -24.91
N ASP A 63 18.37 -5.07 -25.48
CA ASP A 63 17.01 -5.01 -26.02
C ASP A 63 15.97 -4.69 -24.93
N ILE A 64 16.17 -5.24 -23.74
CA ILE A 64 15.29 -5.01 -22.58
C ILE A 64 15.59 -3.66 -21.93
N TYR A 65 16.85 -3.22 -21.93
CA TYR A 65 17.24 -1.92 -21.40
C TYR A 65 16.56 -0.77 -22.17
N ARG A 66 16.38 -0.92 -23.49
CA ARG A 66 15.68 0.06 -24.34
C ARG A 66 14.19 0.22 -23.99
N LEU A 67 13.51 -0.85 -23.58
CA LEU A 67 12.11 -0.83 -23.14
C LEU A 67 11.93 -0.20 -21.74
N ARG A 68 13.04 0.01 -21.01
CA ARG A 68 13.03 0.66 -19.69
C ARG A 68 12.95 2.19 -19.76
N LYS A 69 13.35 2.80 -20.89
CA LYS A 69 13.20 4.25 -21.12
C LYS A 69 11.76 4.59 -21.48
#